data_AF-A0A379S9B9-F1
#
_entry.id   AF-A0A379S9B9-F1
#
_cell.length_a   1.000
_cell.length_b   1.000
_cell.length_c   1.000
_cell.angle_alpha   90.00
_cell.angle_beta   90.00
_cell.angle_gamma   90.00
#
_symmetry.space_group_name_H-M   'P 1'
#
loop_
_entity.id
_entity.type
_entity.pdbx_description
1 polymer ?
#
loop_
_entity_poly.entity_id
_entity_poly.type
_entity_poly.pdbx_seq_one_letter_code
_entity_poly.pdbx_strand_id
1 'polypeptide(L)'
;MAADVGYPCIIRPSFTMGGTGGGIAYNREEFEEICARGLDLSPTNELLIDESLIGWKEYEMEVVRDKNDNCIIVCSIENFDAMGIHTGDSITVAPAQTLTDKEYQIMRNASMAVLREIGVETGGSNVQFAVNRKTVA
;
A
#
# COMPACT_ATOMS: atom_id res chain seq x y z
N MET A 1 -14.37 11.45 -7.92
CA MET A 1 -15.15 11.48 -6.65
C MET A 1 -15.71 10.09 -6.36
N ALA A 2 -16.25 9.79 -5.17
CA ALA A 2 -16.79 8.46 -4.85
C ALA A 2 -17.75 7.87 -5.90
N ALA A 3 -18.47 8.74 -6.62
CA ALA A 3 -19.33 8.35 -7.75
C ALA A 3 -18.58 7.67 -8.91
N ASP A 4 -17.28 7.92 -9.07
CA ASP A 4 -16.45 7.39 -10.15
C ASP A 4 -15.87 6.01 -9.79
N VAL A 5 -15.48 5.79 -8.52
CA VAL A 5 -14.87 4.52 -8.05
C VAL A 5 -15.87 3.55 -7.42
N GLY A 6 -17.06 4.03 -7.02
CA GLY A 6 -18.08 3.23 -6.37
C GLY A 6 -17.80 2.90 -4.89
N TYR A 7 -18.69 2.11 -4.29
CA TYR A 7 -18.55 1.62 -2.91
C TYR A 7 -18.36 0.09 -2.89
N PRO A 8 -17.56 -0.45 -1.95
CA PRO A 8 -16.74 0.31 -1.00
C PRO A 8 -15.56 1.02 -1.68
N CYS A 9 -15.12 2.15 -1.12
CA CYS A 9 -13.91 2.86 -1.55
C CYS A 9 -12.97 3.10 -0.35
N ILE A 10 -11.67 3.18 -0.63
CA ILE A 10 -10.63 3.42 0.38
C ILE A 10 -10.25 4.90 0.33
N ILE A 11 -10.22 5.55 1.49
CA ILE A 11 -9.87 6.95 1.66
C ILE A 11 -8.53 7.03 2.38
N ARG A 12 -7.54 7.68 1.75
CA ARG A 12 -6.18 7.84 2.27
C ARG A 12 -5.77 9.31 2.28
N PRO A 13 -5.59 9.93 3.45
CA PRO A 13 -5.11 11.30 3.52
C PRO A 13 -3.64 11.40 3.11
N SER A 14 -3.29 12.47 2.39
CA SER A 14 -1.90 12.76 2.06
C SER A 14 -1.13 13.19 3.32
N PHE A 15 0.14 12.79 3.42
CA PHE A 15 1.06 13.10 4.52
C PHE A 15 0.62 12.58 5.91
N THR A 16 -0.24 11.56 5.97
CA THR A 16 -0.50 10.78 7.19
C THR A 16 0.04 9.36 7.03
N MET A 17 0.20 8.64 8.15
CA MET A 17 0.62 7.23 8.16
C MET A 17 -0.19 6.44 9.20
N GLY A 18 -0.08 5.11 9.17
CA GLY A 18 -0.82 4.25 10.11
C GLY A 18 -2.34 4.26 9.90
N GLY A 19 -2.80 4.64 8.70
CA GLY A 19 -4.24 4.81 8.41
C GLY A 19 -4.88 6.04 9.07
N THR A 20 -4.10 6.94 9.69
CA THR A 20 -4.63 8.11 10.42
C THR A 20 -5.49 8.99 9.52
N GLY A 21 -6.76 9.17 9.90
CA GLY A 21 -7.76 9.97 9.17
C GLY A 21 -8.35 9.28 7.93
N GLY A 22 -7.84 8.11 7.55
CA GLY A 22 -8.37 7.29 6.46
C GLY A 22 -9.44 6.31 6.90
N GLY A 23 -9.86 5.46 5.96
CA GLY A 23 -10.81 4.39 6.23
C GLY A 23 -11.44 3.80 4.97
N ILE A 24 -12.38 2.88 5.18
CA ILE A 24 -13.18 2.26 4.13
C ILE A 24 -14.59 2.83 4.26
N ALA A 25 -15.11 3.42 3.18
CA ALA A 25 -16.49 3.86 3.13
C ALA A 25 -17.33 2.86 2.34
N TYR A 26 -18.33 2.25 2.99
CA TYR A 26 -19.29 1.33 2.37
C TYR A 26 -20.53 2.06 1.84
N ASN A 27 -20.75 3.28 2.29
CA ASN A 27 -21.88 4.11 1.89
C ASN A 27 -21.50 5.59 1.94
N ARG A 28 -22.43 6.45 1.52
CA ARG A 28 -22.21 7.89 1.42
C ARG A 28 -22.05 8.57 2.78
N GLU A 29 -22.75 8.12 3.79
CA GLU A 29 -22.69 8.71 5.13
C GLU A 29 -21.29 8.51 5.73
N GLU A 30 -20.79 7.27 5.69
CA GLU A 30 -19.41 6.95 6.08
C GLU A 30 -18.38 7.71 5.25
N PHE A 31 -18.61 7.84 3.94
CA PHE A 31 -17.72 8.58 3.05
C PHE A 31 -17.58 10.05 3.47
N GLU A 32 -18.70 10.73 3.72
CA GLU A 32 -18.68 12.14 4.13
C GLU A 32 -17.99 12.31 5.50
N GLU A 33 -18.23 11.41 6.45
CA GLU A 33 -17.58 11.43 7.76
C GLU A 33 -16.06 11.20 7.66
N ILE A 34 -15.63 10.16 6.96
CA ILE A 34 -14.21 9.81 6.83
C ILE A 34 -13.48 10.90 6.04
N CYS A 35 -14.07 11.42 4.96
CA CYS A 35 -13.43 12.49 4.18
C CYS A 35 -13.28 13.78 4.98
N ALA A 36 -14.30 14.19 5.75
CA ALA A 36 -14.21 15.39 6.58
C ALA A 36 -13.08 15.27 7.61
N ARG A 37 -13.01 14.13 8.32
CA ARG A 37 -11.93 13.85 9.27
C ARG A 37 -10.56 13.79 8.59
N GLY A 38 -10.47 13.13 7.43
CA GLY A 38 -9.21 12.96 6.71
C GLY A 38 -8.65 14.28 6.15
N LEU A 39 -9.51 15.18 5.66
CA LEU A 39 -9.10 16.50 5.19
C LEU A 39 -8.56 17.37 6.32
N ASP A 40 -9.21 17.36 7.49
CA ASP A 40 -8.76 18.09 8.68
C ASP A 40 -7.39 17.58 9.19
N LEU A 41 -7.18 16.26 9.14
CA LEU A 41 -5.94 15.63 9.58
C LEU A 41 -4.82 15.67 8.55
N SER A 42 -5.11 15.87 7.25
CA SER A 42 -4.08 15.96 6.22
C SER A 42 -3.33 17.29 6.34
N PRO A 43 -2.00 17.29 6.54
CA PRO A 43 -1.20 18.52 6.54
C PRO A 43 -1.31 19.34 5.25
N THR A 44 -1.73 18.72 4.14
CA THR A 44 -1.90 19.34 2.83
C THR A 44 -3.37 19.48 2.41
N ASN A 45 -4.32 19.18 3.31
CA ASN A 45 -5.76 19.21 3.04
C ASN A 45 -6.12 18.42 1.77
N GLU A 46 -5.57 17.21 1.63
CA GLU A 46 -5.71 16.38 0.44
C GLU A 46 -6.03 14.92 0.80
N LEU A 47 -6.91 14.31 0.00
CA LEU A 47 -7.28 12.90 0.10
C LEU A 47 -7.11 12.22 -1.26
N LEU A 48 -6.64 10.98 -1.21
CA LEU A 48 -6.75 10.03 -2.30
C LEU A 48 -7.89 9.05 -2.03
N ILE A 49 -8.74 8.81 -3.03
CA ILE A 49 -9.88 7.90 -2.94
C ILE A 49 -9.69 6.82 -4.00
N ASP A 50 -9.51 5.59 -3.56
CA ASP A 50 -9.23 4.43 -4.40
C ASP A 50 -10.42 3.48 -4.47
N GLU A 51 -10.53 2.74 -5.57
CA GLU A 51 -11.45 1.61 -5.68
C GLU A 51 -11.07 0.48 -4.70
N SER A 52 -12.04 -0.36 -4.35
CA SER A 52 -11.80 -1.47 -3.44
C SER A 52 -10.96 -2.58 -4.04
N LEU A 53 -9.82 -2.83 -3.41
CA LEU A 53 -9.01 -4.04 -3.58
C LEU A 53 -9.14 -4.99 -2.38
N ILE A 54 -10.22 -4.87 -1.59
CA ILE A 54 -10.44 -5.66 -0.38
C ILE A 54 -10.37 -7.16 -0.72
N GLY A 55 -9.62 -7.91 0.08
CA GLY A 55 -9.43 -9.35 -0.09
C GLY A 55 -8.29 -9.75 -1.03
N TRP A 56 -7.61 -8.81 -1.69
CA TRP A 56 -6.35 -9.10 -2.39
C TRP A 56 -5.25 -9.41 -1.36
N LYS A 57 -4.24 -10.19 -1.77
CA LYS A 57 -3.06 -10.42 -0.93
C LYS A 57 -2.30 -9.11 -0.78
N GLU A 58 -1.77 -8.82 0.40
CA GLU A 58 -0.98 -7.63 0.68
C GLU A 58 0.46 -8.02 0.98
N TYR A 59 1.41 -7.28 0.41
CA TYR A 59 2.83 -7.55 0.51
C TYR A 59 3.60 -6.26 0.78
N GLU A 60 4.72 -6.39 1.49
CA GLU A 60 5.67 -5.31 1.69
C GLU A 60 7.09 -5.74 1.32
N MET A 61 7.86 -4.81 0.80
CA MET A 61 9.27 -4.99 0.46
C MET A 61 10.11 -3.90 1.13
N GLU A 62 11.03 -4.32 1.98
CA GLU A 62 12.04 -3.44 2.58
C GLU A 62 13.23 -3.32 1.63
N VAL A 63 13.44 -2.13 1.08
CA VAL A 63 14.45 -1.87 0.05
C VAL A 63 15.52 -0.94 0.62
N VAL A 64 16.79 -1.22 0.35
CA VAL A 64 17.91 -0.32 0.66
C VAL A 64 18.65 0.04 -0.62
N ARG A 65 18.87 1.34 -0.84
CA ARG A 65 19.60 1.88 -1.99
C ARG A 65 20.72 2.81 -1.54
N ASP A 66 21.88 2.70 -2.19
CA ASP A 66 23.02 3.60 -1.99
C ASP A 66 23.27 4.53 -3.19
N LYS A 67 24.15 5.52 -2.97
CA LYS A 67 24.51 6.54 -3.97
C LYS A 67 25.18 5.99 -5.23
N ASN A 68 25.64 4.74 -5.22
CA ASN A 68 26.22 4.07 -6.37
C ASN A 68 25.16 3.26 -7.15
N ASP A 69 23.87 3.47 -6.83
CA ASP A 69 22.73 2.72 -7.35
C ASP A 69 22.75 1.22 -7.00
N ASN A 70 23.54 0.81 -5.99
CA ASN A 70 23.37 -0.53 -5.44
C ASN A 70 22.02 -0.60 -4.73
N CYS A 71 21.24 -1.63 -5.02
CA CYS A 71 19.89 -1.76 -4.50
C CYS A 71 19.60 -3.21 -4.10
N ILE A 72 19.11 -3.43 -2.89
CA ILE A 72 18.81 -4.74 -2.34
C ILE A 72 17.41 -4.79 -1.73
N ILE A 73 16.81 -5.98 -1.75
CA ILE A 73 15.66 -6.31 -0.91
C ILE A 73 16.22 -6.90 0.38
N VAL A 74 15.95 -6.26 1.51
CA VAL A 74 16.37 -6.72 2.84
C VAL A 74 15.36 -7.74 3.37
N CYS A 75 14.08 -7.47 3.18
CA CYS A 75 13.00 -8.34 3.64
C CYS A 75 11.80 -8.25 2.69
N SER A 76 11.08 -9.36 2.58
CA SER A 76 9.76 -9.42 1.96
C SER A 76 8.77 -9.90 3.01
N ILE A 77 7.64 -9.23 3.13
CA ILE A 77 6.60 -9.53 4.12
C ILE A 77 5.33 -9.88 3.35
N GLU A 78 4.64 -10.93 3.80
CA GLU A 78 3.29 -11.28 3.33
C GLU A 78 2.31 -11.12 4.49
N ASN A 79 1.24 -10.37 4.27
CA ASN A 79 0.19 -10.23 5.26
C ASN A 79 -0.66 -11.51 5.28
N PHE A 80 -0.89 -12.01 6.49
CA PHE A 80 -1.85 -13.07 6.72
C PHE A 80 -3.28 -12.55 6.51
N ASP A 81 -3.56 -11.38 7.07
CA ASP A 81 -4.79 -10.64 6.85
C ASP A 81 -4.75 -9.92 5.49
N ALA A 82 -5.83 -10.02 4.72
CA ALA A 82 -5.86 -9.48 3.37
C ALA A 82 -6.04 -7.95 3.35
N MET A 83 -5.84 -7.34 2.17
CA MET A 83 -6.12 -5.92 1.92
C MET A 83 -7.48 -5.52 2.49
N GLY A 84 -7.52 -4.39 3.20
CA GLY A 84 -8.68 -3.88 3.93
C GLY A 84 -8.48 -3.85 5.44
N ILE A 85 -7.45 -4.54 5.96
CA ILE A 85 -6.94 -4.38 7.32
C ILE A 85 -5.57 -3.73 7.20
N HIS A 86 -5.34 -2.64 7.95
CA HIS A 86 -4.09 -1.90 7.88
C HIS A 86 -2.92 -2.81 8.29
N THR A 87 -1.79 -2.76 7.58
CA THR A 87 -0.67 -3.68 7.81
C THR A 87 -0.17 -3.70 9.26
N GLY A 88 -0.16 -2.53 9.93
CA GLY A 88 0.21 -2.40 11.35
C GLY A 88 -0.77 -3.08 12.33
N ASP A 89 -1.98 -3.40 11.90
CA ASP A 89 -2.99 -4.16 12.64
C ASP A 89 -3.12 -5.62 12.14
N SER A 90 -2.44 -5.96 11.04
CA SER A 90 -2.45 -7.29 10.43
C SER A 90 -1.43 -8.22 11.08
N ILE A 91 -1.74 -9.51 11.11
CA ILE A 91 -0.71 -10.54 11.28
C ILE A 91 0.13 -10.59 10.00
N THR A 92 1.45 -10.56 10.14
CA THR A 92 2.38 -10.58 9.00
C THR A 92 3.44 -11.65 9.18
N VAL A 93 3.93 -12.23 8.07
CA VAL A 93 5.03 -13.20 8.08
C VAL A 93 6.15 -12.78 7.14
N ALA A 94 7.38 -13.13 7.53
CA ALA A 94 8.57 -13.00 6.68
C ALA A 94 9.29 -14.36 6.57
N PRO A 95 9.73 -14.79 5.38
CA PRO A 95 9.59 -14.11 4.08
C PRO A 95 8.17 -14.23 3.50
N ALA A 96 7.95 -13.70 2.28
CA ALA A 96 6.76 -14.00 1.49
C ALA A 96 6.67 -15.51 1.19
N GLN A 97 5.46 -16.06 1.22
CA GLN A 97 5.22 -17.52 1.18
C GLN A 97 4.55 -17.98 -0.11
N THR A 98 3.61 -17.19 -0.64
CA THR A 98 2.70 -17.66 -1.71
C THR A 98 2.91 -16.99 -3.07
N LEU A 99 4.08 -16.37 -3.27
CA LEU A 99 4.53 -15.92 -4.59
C LEU A 99 5.41 -17.01 -5.22
N THR A 100 5.18 -17.27 -6.50
CA THR A 100 6.21 -17.94 -7.31
C THR A 100 7.44 -17.04 -7.42
N ASP A 101 8.61 -17.63 -7.68
CA ASP A 101 9.82 -16.83 -7.87
C ASP A 101 9.65 -15.79 -9.00
N LYS A 102 8.93 -16.12 -10.08
CA LYS A 102 8.65 -15.17 -11.16
C LYS A 102 7.88 -13.94 -10.67
N GLU A 103 6.83 -14.14 -9.89
CA GLU A 103 6.04 -13.04 -9.32
C GLU A 103 6.85 -12.24 -8.31
N TYR A 104 7.65 -12.92 -7.49
CA TYR A 104 8.58 -12.29 -6.56
C TYR A 104 9.58 -11.39 -7.30
N GLN A 105 10.17 -11.85 -8.41
CA GLN A 105 11.10 -11.04 -9.19
C GLN A 105 10.41 -9.81 -9.81
N ILE A 106 9.15 -9.91 -10.24
CA ILE A 106 8.37 -8.75 -10.72
C ILE A 106 8.18 -7.73 -9.60
N MET A 107 7.74 -8.18 -8.42
CA MET A 107 7.55 -7.31 -7.25
C MET A 107 8.86 -6.68 -6.78
N ARG A 108 9.95 -7.45 -6.76
CA ARG A 108 11.32 -6.96 -6.48
C ARG A 108 11.72 -5.85 -7.45
N ASN A 109 11.54 -6.07 -8.75
CA ASN A 109 11.90 -5.08 -9.78
C ASN A 109 11.07 -3.80 -9.64
N ALA A 110 9.77 -3.93 -9.39
CA ALA A 110 8.88 -2.80 -9.14
C ALA A 110 9.31 -2.02 -7.89
N SER A 111 9.66 -2.70 -6.80
CA SER A 111 10.13 -2.07 -5.56
C SER A 111 11.37 -1.20 -5.80
N MET A 112 12.36 -1.73 -6.53
CA MET A 112 13.56 -0.97 -6.88
C MET A 112 13.28 0.20 -7.83
N ALA A 113 12.34 0.04 -8.77
CA ALA A 113 11.93 1.10 -9.68
C ALA A 113 11.23 2.25 -8.93
N VAL A 114 10.37 1.95 -7.96
CA VAL A 114 9.72 2.95 -7.10
C VAL A 114 10.75 3.82 -6.38
N LEU A 115 11.75 3.22 -5.73
CA LEU A 115 12.80 4.00 -5.04
C LEU A 115 13.58 4.92 -5.99
N ARG A 116 13.85 4.44 -7.22
CA ARG A 116 14.55 5.24 -8.24
C ARG A 116 13.72 6.42 -8.70
N GLU A 117 12.43 6.22 -8.96
CA GLU A 117 11.53 7.28 -9.43
C GLU A 117 11.22 8.31 -8.33
N ILE A 118 10.99 7.85 -7.09
CA ILE A 118 10.78 8.74 -5.95
C ILE A 118 12.07 9.50 -5.57
N GLY A 119 13.24 9.01 -5.98
CA GLY A 119 14.52 9.68 -5.77
C GLY A 119 15.18 9.36 -4.41
N VAL A 120 14.86 8.21 -3.81
CA VAL A 120 15.54 7.76 -2.58
C VAL A 120 16.90 7.17 -2.98
N GLU A 121 17.98 7.95 -2.81
CA GLU A 121 19.33 7.58 -3.26
C GLU A 121 20.24 7.04 -2.16
N THR A 122 19.97 7.32 -0.88
CA THR A 122 20.89 6.99 0.22
C THR A 122 20.15 6.56 1.47
N GLY A 123 19.42 5.44 1.42
CA GLY A 123 18.64 5.00 2.56
C GLY A 123 17.77 3.77 2.33
N GLY A 124 16.94 3.48 3.32
CA GLY A 124 15.91 2.47 3.27
C GLY A 124 14.54 3.05 2.93
N SER A 125 13.67 2.23 2.34
CA SER A 125 12.26 2.56 2.13
C SER A 125 11.42 1.29 2.07
N ASN A 126 10.19 1.39 2.53
CA ASN A 126 9.16 0.36 2.43
C ASN A 126 8.32 0.61 1.18
N VAL A 127 8.02 -0.44 0.42
CA VAL A 127 7.10 -0.40 -0.73
C VAL A 127 6.02 -1.47 -0.55
N GLN A 128 4.76 -1.06 -0.64
CA GLN A 128 3.59 -1.93 -0.42
C GLN A 128 2.87 -2.28 -1.72
N PHE A 129 2.36 -3.50 -1.82
CA PHE A 129 1.69 -4.03 -3.00
C PHE A 129 0.42 -4.80 -2.64
N ALA A 130 -0.58 -4.73 -3.52
CA ALA A 130 -1.72 -5.63 -3.54
C ALA A 130 -1.61 -6.60 -4.73
N VAL A 131 -1.86 -7.90 -4.50
CA VAL A 131 -1.78 -8.95 -5.52
C VAL A 131 -3.08 -9.74 -5.57
N ASN A 132 -3.72 -9.77 -6.74
CA ASN A 132 -4.92 -10.56 -6.98
C ASN A 132 -4.60 -12.05 -7.10
N ARG A 133 -5.26 -12.90 -6.31
CA ARG A 133 -5.10 -14.36 -6.37
C ARG A 133 -5.54 -14.97 -7.71
N LYS A 134 -6.41 -14.30 -8.48
CA LYS A 134 -6.98 -14.83 -9.73
C LYS A 134 -6.20 -14.41 -10.98
N THR A 135 -5.39 -13.36 -10.90
CA THR A 135 -4.61 -12.85 -12.04
C THR A 135 -3.22 -13.46 -12.06
N VAL A 136 -3.15 -14.75 -11.72
CA VAL A 136 -1.94 -15.56 -11.80
C VAL A 136 -1.96 -16.24 -13.18
N ALA A 137 -0.95 -15.93 -13.98
CA ALA A 137 -0.73 -16.52 -15.30
C ALA A 137 -0.34 -18.00 -15.22
#